data_AF-A0AAD9U9L8-F1
#
_entry.id   AF-A0AAD9U9L8-F1
#
_cell.length_a   1.000
_cell.length_b   1.000
_cell.length_c   1.000
_cell.angle_alpha   90.00
_cell.angle_beta   90.00
_cell.angle_gamma   90.00
#
_symmetry.space_group_name_H-M   'P 1'
#
loop_
_entity.id
_entity.type
_entity.pdbx_description
1 polymer ?
#
loop_
_entity_poly.entity_id
_entity_poly.type
_entity_poly.pdbx_seq_one_letter_code
_entity_poly.pdbx_strand_id
1 'polypeptide(L)'
;MEEAQQRNEKGKVKVGGHYNSWTMEQTNLLLQLMLEAVGRGWRDASGLLSKKIVETWILPSLNEKLNCNKTYNNYQGRLKWFKAQYQRYNELMRHSCGFG
;
A
#
# COMPACT_ATOMS: atom_id res chain seq x y z
N MET A 1 31.06 3.47 -28.89
CA MET A 1 30.62 4.56 -29.77
C MET A 1 29.22 4.20 -30.23
N GLU A 2 28.21 4.56 -29.44
CA GLU A 2 27.48 5.84 -29.45
C GLU A 2 26.20 5.64 -30.29
N GLU A 3 25.09 5.31 -29.64
CA GLU A 3 24.03 6.23 -29.17
C GLU A 3 22.91 6.41 -30.21
N ALA A 4 21.70 6.01 -29.83
CA ALA A 4 20.43 6.60 -30.22
C ALA A 4 19.31 5.84 -29.48
N GLN A 5 18.27 6.43 -28.89
CA GLN A 5 17.95 7.81 -28.60
C GLN A 5 16.84 7.71 -27.56
N GLN A 6 16.99 8.45 -26.47
CA GLN A 6 15.94 8.66 -25.47
C GLN A 6 14.68 9.20 -26.14
N ARG A 7 13.52 8.67 -25.78
CA ARG A 7 12.26 9.42 -25.87
C ARG A 7 11.60 9.43 -24.51
N ASN A 8 11.96 10.45 -23.76
CA ASN A 8 11.22 10.95 -22.63
C ASN A 8 9.90 11.55 -23.15
N GLU A 9 8.82 11.41 -22.37
CA GLU A 9 8.05 12.53 -21.84
C GLU A 9 6.55 12.21 -21.59
N LYS A 10 6.10 12.76 -20.45
CA LYS A 10 4.72 13.18 -20.09
C LYS A 10 3.81 12.16 -19.39
N GLY A 11 4.22 11.82 -18.17
CA GLY A 11 3.30 11.71 -17.05
C GLY A 11 3.55 12.80 -16.03
N LYS A 12 3.15 14.06 -16.28
CA LYS A 12 2.98 15.04 -15.19
C LYS A 12 1.81 14.55 -14.33
N VAL A 13 2.08 13.62 -13.41
CA VAL A 13 1.14 13.29 -12.34
C VAL A 13 1.11 14.52 -11.44
N LYS A 14 -0.05 15.19 -11.46
CA LYS A 14 -0.37 16.31 -10.58
C LYS A 14 0.10 15.96 -9.17
N VAL A 15 1.05 16.73 -8.65
CA VAL A 15 1.51 16.67 -7.25
C VAL A 15 0.35 17.19 -6.40
N GLY A 16 -0.64 16.32 -6.20
CA GLY A 16 -1.81 16.57 -5.38
C GLY A 16 -1.41 16.46 -3.92
N GLY A 17 -0.90 17.55 -3.37
CA GLY A 17 -0.76 17.80 -1.94
C GLY A 17 0.22 16.88 -1.19
N HIS A 18 0.91 17.45 -0.21
CA HIS A 18 1.69 16.76 0.82
C HIS A 18 0.83 15.85 1.74
N TYR A 19 -0.21 15.21 1.23
CA TYR A 19 -1.08 14.35 2.02
C TYR A 19 -0.40 12.99 2.22
N ASN A 20 0.50 12.92 3.21
CA ASN A 20 1.09 11.68 3.72
C ASN A 20 1.50 10.69 2.62
N SER A 21 2.35 11.14 1.68
CA SER A 21 2.85 10.30 0.61
C SER A 21 3.43 9.01 1.19
N TRP A 22 2.89 7.87 0.76
CA TRP A 22 3.40 6.55 1.09
C TRP A 22 4.39 6.18 0.01
N THR A 23 5.65 5.97 0.39
CA THR A 23 6.63 5.44 -0.56
C THR A 23 6.30 3.98 -0.87
N MET A 24 6.81 3.47 -2.00
CA MET A 24 6.63 2.06 -2.35
C MET A 24 7.24 1.14 -1.28
N GLU A 25 8.39 1.53 -0.74
CA GLU A 25 9.04 0.85 0.38
C GLU A 25 8.15 0.79 1.63
N GLN A 26 7.59 1.92 2.07
CA GLN A 26 6.64 1.98 3.18
C GLN A 26 5.41 1.11 2.94
N THR A 27 4.94 1.06 1.70
CA THR A 27 3.77 0.26 1.32
C THR A 27 4.07 -1.23 1.38
N ASN A 28 5.21 -1.65 0.85
CA ASN A 28 5.64 -3.04 0.83
C ASN A 28 5.87 -3.55 2.25
N LEU A 29 6.57 -2.76 3.08
CA LEU A 29 6.79 -3.12 4.48
C LEU A 29 5.47 -3.20 5.25
N LEU A 30 4.55 -2.25 5.03
CA LEU A 30 3.22 -2.30 5.65
C LEU A 30 2.48 -3.59 5.28
N LEU A 31 2.48 -3.97 3.99
CA LEU A 31 1.84 -5.19 3.52
C LEU A 31 2.46 -6.43 4.16
N GLN A 32 3.78 -6.51 4.24
CA GLN A 32 4.49 -7.61 4.89
C GLN A 32 4.11 -7.75 6.36
N LEU A 33 4.13 -6.65 7.13
CA LEU A 33 3.73 -6.65 8.54
C LEU A 33 2.26 -7.09 8.70
N MET A 34 1.37 -6.63 7.83
CA MET A 34 -0.03 -7.09 7.86
C MET A 34 -0.16 -8.59 7.63
N LEU A 35 0.60 -9.16 6.68
CA LEU A 35 0.59 -10.61 6.42
C LEU A 35 1.16 -11.40 7.58
N GLU A 36 2.20 -10.91 8.25
CA GLU A 36 2.74 -11.53 9.46
C GLU A 36 1.73 -11.52 10.62
N ALA A 37 1.09 -10.37 10.88
CA ALA A 37 0.06 -10.27 11.92
C ALA A 37 -1.12 -11.22 11.65
N VAL A 38 -1.50 -11.33 10.37
CA VAL A 38 -2.48 -12.29 9.88
C VAL A 38 -2.03 -13.74 10.12
N GLY A 39 -0.79 -14.08 9.78
CA GLY A 39 -0.23 -15.42 9.96
C GLY A 39 -0.14 -15.83 11.43
N ARG A 40 0.02 -14.85 12.34
CA ARG A 40 -0.01 -15.04 13.79
C ARG A 40 -1.43 -15.12 14.38
N GLY A 41 -2.47 -14.99 13.55
CA GLY A 41 -3.86 -15.03 14.00
C GLY A 41 -4.32 -13.79 14.75
N TRP A 42 -3.63 -12.64 14.62
CA TRP A 42 -3.99 -11.39 15.31
C TRP A 42 -5.15 -10.63 14.65
N ARG A 43 -6.17 -11.39 14.24
CA ARG A 43 -7.40 -10.90 13.66
C ARG A 43 -8.47 -10.81 14.75
N ASP A 44 -9.33 -9.81 14.65
CA ASP A 44 -10.52 -9.68 15.48
C ASP A 44 -11.64 -10.62 14.98
N ALA A 45 -12.76 -10.63 15.69
CA ALA A 45 -13.94 -11.43 15.33
C ALA A 45 -14.53 -11.07 13.94
N SER A 46 -14.21 -9.88 13.41
CA SER A 46 -14.61 -9.46 12.06
C SER A 46 -13.60 -9.89 10.97
N GLY A 47 -12.51 -10.55 11.37
CA GLY A 47 -11.43 -10.97 10.48
C GLY A 47 -10.45 -9.85 10.13
N LEU A 48 -10.58 -8.67 10.72
CA LEU A 48 -9.71 -7.52 10.51
C LEU A 48 -8.60 -7.45 11.56
N LEU A 49 -7.51 -6.75 11.24
CA LEU A 49 -6.47 -6.48 12.22
C LEU A 49 -7.01 -5.49 13.26
N SER A 50 -7.01 -5.92 14.53
CA SER A 50 -7.50 -5.07 15.60
C SER A 50 -6.71 -3.77 15.70
N LYS A 51 -7.39 -2.64 15.98
CA LYS A 51 -6.75 -1.33 16.12
C LYS A 51 -5.55 -1.37 17.08
N LYS A 52 -5.71 -2.10 18.20
CA LYS A 52 -4.65 -2.29 19.19
C LYS A 52 -3.37 -2.84 18.56
N ILE A 53 -3.46 -3.93 17.79
CA ILE A 53 -2.29 -4.55 17.14
C ILE A 53 -1.65 -3.61 16.11
N VAL A 54 -2.47 -2.83 15.39
CA VAL A 54 -1.96 -1.84 14.44
C VAL A 54 -1.13 -0.78 15.16
N GLU A 55 -1.63 -0.23 16.27
CA GLU A 55 -0.96 0.83 17.02
C GLU A 55 0.22 0.33 17.86
N THR A 56 0.17 -0.89 18.40
CA THR A 56 1.22 -1.40 19.30
C THR A 56 2.33 -2.16 18.58
N TRP A 57 2.09 -2.66 17.37
CA TRP A 57 3.05 -3.51 16.66
C TRP A 57 3.33 -3.03 15.23
N ILE A 58 2.30 -2.93 14.38
CA ILE A 58 2.50 -2.62 12.95
C ILE A 58 3.12 -1.22 12.77
N LEU A 59 2.52 -0.20 13.36
CA LEU A 59 2.98 1.18 13.21
C LEU A 59 4.36 1.40 13.85
N PRO A 60 4.65 0.95 15.08
CA PRO A 60 5.99 1.05 15.66
C PRO A 60 7.06 0.36 14.80
N SER A 61 6.83 -0.88 14.36
CA SER A 61 7.80 -1.59 13.50
C SER A 61 8.03 -0.92 12.16
N LEU A 62 6.99 -0.30 11.58
CA LEU A 62 7.12 0.45 10.33
C LEU A 62 7.85 1.78 10.52
N ASN A 63 7.50 2.50 11.59
CA ASN A 63 8.06 3.81 11.91
C ASN A 63 9.54 3.72 12.28
N GLU A 64 9.93 2.68 13.04
CA GLU A 64 11.33 2.42 13.41
C GLU A 64 12.19 2.06 12.19
N LYS A 65 11.71 1.13 11.33
CA LYS A 65 12.48 0.65 10.18
C LYS A 65 12.70 1.71 9.10
N LEU A 66 11.69 2.56 8.87
CA LEU A 66 11.71 3.54 7.77
C LEU A 66 11.80 4.98 8.29
N ASN A 67 12.13 5.15 9.57
CA ASN A 67 12.28 6.42 10.26
C ASN A 67 11.16 7.42 9.92
N CYS A 68 9.92 6.96 9.98
CA CYS A 68 8.73 7.72 9.58
C CYS A 68 7.72 7.83 10.73
N ASN A 69 6.77 8.75 10.62
CA ASN A 69 5.75 8.98 11.65
C ASN A 69 4.36 8.76 11.07
N LYS A 70 4.00 7.48 10.88
CA LYS A 70 2.66 7.08 10.44
C LYS A 70 1.76 6.84 11.64
N THR A 71 0.56 7.39 11.57
CA THR A 71 -0.50 7.24 12.57
C THR A 71 -1.55 6.22 12.11
N TYR A 72 -2.45 5.83 13.01
CA TYR A 72 -3.57 4.96 12.68
C TYR A 72 -4.46 5.54 11.57
N ASN A 73 -4.67 6.86 11.54
CA ASN A 73 -5.42 7.52 10.46
C ASN A 73 -4.73 7.35 9.11
N ASN A 74 -3.38 7.38 9.08
CA ASN A 74 -2.64 7.13 7.85
C ASN A 74 -2.77 5.69 7.39
N TYR A 75 -2.75 4.74 8.33
CA TYR A 75 -3.00 3.32 8.06
C TYR A 75 -4.39 3.09 7.46
N GLN A 76 -5.44 3.67 8.05
CA GLN A 76 -6.80 3.55 7.52
C GLN A 76 -6.93 4.11 6.10
N GLY A 77 -6.30 5.25 5.82
CA GLY A 77 -6.21 5.80 4.46
C GLY A 77 -5.49 4.83 3.51
N ARG A 78 -4.44 4.17 3.98
CA ARG A 78 -3.68 3.20 3.16
C ARG A 78 -4.46 1.92 2.90
N LEU A 79 -5.26 1.43 3.86
CA LEU A 79 -6.17 0.30 3.64
C LEU A 79 -7.20 0.58 2.54
N LYS A 80 -7.77 1.79 2.51
CA LYS A 80 -8.68 2.20 1.43
C LYS A 80 -7.97 2.15 0.07
N TRP A 81 -6.72 2.61 0.02
CA TRP A 81 -5.91 2.54 -1.20
C TRP A 81 -5.64 1.08 -1.62
N PHE A 82 -5.26 0.18 -0.70
CA PHE A 82 -5.07 -1.24 -1.01
C PHE A 82 -6.33 -1.88 -1.58
N LYS A 83 -7.48 -1.63 -0.96
CA LYS A 83 -8.77 -2.13 -1.46
C LYS A 83 -9.05 -1.62 -2.87
N ALA A 84 -8.81 -0.33 -3.14
CA ALA A 84 -8.99 0.25 -4.47
C ALA A 84 -8.05 -0.38 -5.51
N GLN A 85 -6.77 -0.62 -5.18
CA GLN A 85 -5.85 -1.30 -6.11
C GLN A 85 -6.31 -2.71 -6.44
N TYR A 86 -6.74 -3.47 -5.42
CA TYR A 86 -7.25 -4.83 -5.62
C TYR A 86 -8.50 -4.86 -6.50
N GLN A 87 -9.44 -3.93 -6.29
CA GLN A 87 -10.63 -3.82 -7.14
C GLN A 87 -10.28 -3.49 -8.59
N ARG A 88 -9.36 -2.55 -8.83
CA ARG A 88 -8.90 -2.22 -10.19
C ARG A 88 -8.26 -3.42 -10.89
N TYR A 89 -7.46 -4.19 -10.17
CA TYR A 89 -6.86 -5.41 -10.69
C TYR A 89 -7.92 -6.48 -11.00
N ASN A 90 -8.88 -6.69 -10.10
CA ASN A 90 -9.99 -7.62 -10.33
C ASN A 90 -10.84 -7.22 -11.54
N GLU A 91 -11.12 -5.93 -11.72
CA GLU A 91 -11.85 -5.41 -12.87
C GLU A 91 -11.09 -5.69 -14.17
N LEU A 92 -9.79 -5.40 -14.20
CA LEU A 92 -8.93 -5.73 -15.33
C LEU A 92 -8.98 -7.22 -15.67
N MET A 93 -8.85 -8.09 -14.66
CA MET A 93 -8.90 -9.54 -14.84
C MET A 93 -10.27 -10.07 -15.27
N ARG A 94 -11.35 -9.42 -14.84
CA ARG A 94 -12.72 -9.76 -15.22
C ARG A 94 -13.02 -9.42 -16.68
N HIS A 95 -12.40 -8.38 -17.22
CA HIS A 95 -12.59 -7.95 -18.61
C HIS A 95 -11.55 -8.54 -19.57
N SER A 96 -10.45 -9.12 -19.07
CA SER A 96 -9.45 -9.79 -19.91
C SER A 96 -9.84 -11.21 -20.36
N CYS A 97 -10.93 -11.78 -19.84
CA CYS A 97 -11.43 -13.11 -20.21
C CYS A 97 -12.62 -13.10 -21.18
N GLY A 98 -12.95 -11.96 -21.79
CA GLY A 98 -14.05 -11.80 -22.74
C GLY A 98 -13.60 -11.46 -24.16
N PHE A 99 -12.80 -12.32 -24.79
CA PHE A 99 -12.73 -12.39 -26.26
C PHE A 99 -13.58 -13.60 -26.66
N GLY A 100 -14.87 -13.35 -26.90
CA GLY A 100 -15.78 -14.26 -27.57
C GLY A 100 -15.95 -13.85 -29.02
#